data_AF-A0A8T2UM62-F1
#
_entry.id   AF-A0A8T2UM62-F1
#
_cell.length_a   1.000
_cell.length_b   1.000
_cell.length_c   1.000
_cell.angle_alpha   90.00
_cell.angle_beta   90.00
_cell.angle_gamma   90.00
#
_symmetry.space_group_name_H-M   'P 1'
#
loop_
_entity.id
_entity.type
_entity.pdbx_description
1 polymer ?
#
loop_
_entity_poly.entity_id
_entity_poly.type
_entity_poly.pdbx_seq_one_letter_code
_entity_poly.pdbx_strand_id
1 'polypeptide(L)'
;MPDVTGGDGSWKSLELEIESLLGKLVDVNDYMSRCAVAAAPASVAQKLARHRDILHEFTQEFKRARANIKSLREHAELLTSVHNDISNEYKASGSSSPSPSLLRERAAIHNNITQIDEVIIQAQSTKGALSTQRSMFIEIEGKVKHLSDRFPIIRSILGAIKRKRSRDTLILAAVIASCILFLVIYWLFK
;
A
#
# COMPACT_ATOMS: atom_id res chain seq x y z
N MET A 1 -6.99 40.20 18.00
CA MET A 1 -6.17 39.68 16.90
C MET A 1 -5.14 38.76 17.54
N PRO A 2 -5.32 37.42 17.52
CA PRO A 2 -4.36 36.54 18.13
C PRO A 2 -3.20 36.28 17.16
N ASP A 3 -2.03 36.22 17.76
CA ASP A 3 -0.70 36.05 17.20
C ASP A 3 -0.52 34.68 16.50
N VAL A 4 -0.29 34.68 15.18
CA VAL A 4 -0.06 33.49 14.33
C VAL A 4 1.46 33.22 14.20
N THR A 5 2.24 33.42 15.25
CA THR A 5 3.70 33.11 15.22
C THR A 5 4.01 31.73 15.81
N GLY A 6 3.09 31.13 16.59
CA GLY A 6 3.29 29.81 17.21
C GLY A 6 3.32 28.63 16.23
N GLY A 7 2.86 28.83 14.99
CA GLY A 7 2.98 27.84 13.94
C GLY A 7 4.40 27.79 13.34
N ASP A 8 5.02 28.94 13.11
CA ASP A 8 6.20 29.08 12.24
C ASP A 8 7.45 28.28 12.64
N GLY A 9 7.60 28.06 13.94
CA GLY A 9 8.64 27.18 14.48
C GLY A 9 8.28 25.69 14.43
N SER A 10 6.99 25.36 14.52
CA SER A 10 6.50 23.98 14.66
C SER A 10 6.74 23.14 13.40
N TRP A 11 6.41 23.68 12.21
CA TRP A 11 6.67 22.95 10.96
C TRP A 11 8.15 22.88 10.61
N LYS A 12 8.95 23.91 10.89
CA LYS A 12 10.40 23.85 10.70
C LYS A 12 11.03 22.78 11.61
N SER A 13 10.54 22.67 12.84
CA SER A 13 10.94 21.60 13.75
C SER A 13 10.58 20.22 13.20
N LEU A 14 9.37 20.06 12.67
CA LEU A 14 8.92 18.80 12.06
C LEU A 14 9.72 18.45 10.79
N GLU A 15 10.03 19.44 9.96
CA GLU A 15 10.87 19.30 8.76
C GLU A 15 12.26 18.76 9.13
N LEU A 16 12.91 19.36 10.14
CA LEU A 16 14.21 18.91 10.66
C LEU A 16 14.13 17.51 11.27
N GLU A 17 13.04 17.18 11.96
CA GLU A 17 12.82 15.85 12.53
C GLU A 17 12.72 14.79 11.43
N ILE A 18 11.96 15.05 10.37
CA ILE A 18 11.82 14.13 9.23
C ILE A 18 13.15 13.98 8.50
N GLU A 19 13.90 15.07 8.28
CA GLU A 19 15.26 15.00 7.71
C GLU A 19 16.18 14.13 8.58
N SER A 20 16.11 14.27 9.90
CA SER A 20 16.87 13.44 10.85
C SER A 20 16.48 11.97 10.76
N LEU A 21 15.19 11.66 10.70
CA LEU A 21 14.69 10.29 10.61
C LEU A 21 15.05 9.62 9.28
N LEU A 22 14.99 10.36 8.17
CA LEU A 22 15.47 9.89 6.87
C LEU A 22 16.97 9.60 6.92
N GLY A 23 17.77 10.47 7.54
CA GLY A 23 19.20 10.23 7.77
C GLY A 23 19.46 8.95 8.56
N LYS A 24 18.75 8.74 9.67
CA LYS A 24 18.85 7.49 10.45
C LYS A 24 18.47 6.26 9.62
N LEU A 25 17.47 6.37 8.74
CA LEU A 25 17.06 5.27 7.87
C LEU A 25 18.14 4.95 6.82
N VAL A 26 18.84 5.96 6.28
CA VAL A 26 20.02 5.78 5.43
C VAL A 26 21.09 4.99 6.20
N ASP A 27 21.44 5.42 7.41
CA ASP A 27 22.48 4.79 8.22
C ASP A 27 22.17 3.32 8.53
N VAL A 28 20.92 3.01 8.90
CA VAL A 28 20.46 1.64 9.15
C VAL A 28 20.55 0.78 7.89
N ASN A 29 20.18 1.34 6.74
CA ASN A 29 20.22 0.65 5.46
C ASN A 29 21.66 0.35 5.01
N ASP A 30 22.58 1.28 5.26
CA ASP A 30 24.01 1.10 5.02
C ASP A 30 24.63 0.06 5.96
N TYR A 31 24.25 0.07 7.25
CA TYR A 31 24.65 -0.97 8.19
C TYR A 31 24.16 -2.36 7.76
N MET A 32 22.88 -2.47 7.39
CA MET A 32 22.30 -3.71 6.87
C MET A 32 23.01 -4.17 5.59
N SER A 33 23.37 -3.24 4.71
CA SER A 33 24.12 -3.56 3.50
C SER A 33 25.51 -4.09 3.80
N ARG A 34 26.20 -3.56 4.82
CA ARG A 34 27.53 -4.04 5.25
C ARG A 34 27.46 -5.43 5.89
N CYS A 35 26.42 -5.71 6.66
CA CYS A 35 26.19 -7.03 7.24
C CYS A 35 25.79 -8.08 6.19
N ALA A 36 25.14 -7.67 5.09
CA ALA A 36 24.69 -8.58 4.04
C ALA A 36 25.81 -9.07 3.08
N VAL A 37 27.04 -8.52 3.16
CA VAL A 37 28.15 -8.80 2.23
C VAL A 37 28.71 -10.23 2.40
N ALA A 38 28.44 -10.92 3.51
CA ALA A 38 28.91 -12.29 3.74
C ALA A 38 27.72 -13.29 3.74
N ALA A 39 27.53 -14.00 2.62
CA ALA A 39 26.65 -15.17 2.50
C ALA A 39 25.20 -15.00 2.99
N ALA A 40 24.64 -13.79 2.88
CA ALA A 40 23.27 -13.53 3.30
C ALA A 40 22.27 -14.31 2.43
N PRO A 41 21.28 -15.02 3.02
CA PRO A 41 20.27 -15.74 2.27
C PRO A 41 19.48 -14.78 1.36
N ALA A 42 18.99 -15.27 0.22
CA ALA A 42 18.30 -14.46 -0.80
C ALA A 42 17.15 -13.61 -0.24
N SER A 43 16.49 -14.07 0.83
CA SER A 43 15.44 -13.34 1.54
C SER A 43 15.94 -12.06 2.23
N VAL A 44 17.19 -12.04 2.72
CA VAL A 44 17.83 -10.86 3.35
C VAL A 44 18.21 -9.84 2.28
N ALA A 45 18.76 -10.30 1.14
CA ALA A 45 19.08 -9.43 0.01
C ALA A 45 17.81 -8.76 -0.55
N GLN A 46 16.71 -9.52 -0.69
CA GLN A 46 15.42 -8.98 -1.13
C GLN A 46 14.84 -7.96 -0.15
N LYS A 47 14.92 -8.22 1.16
CA LYS A 47 14.49 -7.26 2.19
C LYS A 47 15.31 -5.96 2.12
N LEU A 48 16.64 -6.07 1.99
CA LEU A 48 17.53 -4.91 1.84
C LEU A 48 17.19 -4.07 0.61
N ALA A 49 16.94 -4.71 -0.54
CA ALA A 49 16.47 -4.02 -1.74
C ALA A 49 15.15 -3.27 -1.47
N ARG A 50 14.21 -3.92 -0.79
CA ARG A 50 12.93 -3.29 -0.42
C ARG A 50 13.10 -2.07 0.51
N HIS A 51 14.03 -2.14 1.47
CA HIS A 51 14.32 -1.01 2.36
C HIS A 51 14.96 0.17 1.62
N ARG A 52 15.78 -0.08 0.58
CA ARG A 52 16.29 0.96 -0.32
C ARG A 52 15.16 1.64 -1.09
N ASP A 53 14.21 0.87 -1.61
CA ASP A 53 13.07 1.42 -2.34
C ASP A 53 12.20 2.30 -1.43
N ILE A 54 11.89 1.84 -0.21
CA ILE A 54 11.12 2.60 0.78
C ILE A 54 11.82 3.91 1.16
N LEU A 55 13.13 3.87 1.38
CA LEU A 55 13.92 5.06 1.69
C LEU A 55 13.88 6.07 0.53
N HIS A 56 13.99 5.59 -0.71
CA HIS A 56 13.91 6.43 -1.90
C HIS A 56 12.53 7.10 -2.02
N GLU A 57 11.46 6.31 -1.86
CA GLU A 57 10.07 6.79 -1.90
C GLU A 57 9.81 7.86 -0.83
N PHE A 58 10.20 7.62 0.43
CA PHE A 58 10.02 8.60 1.50
C PHE A 58 10.84 9.88 1.27
N THR A 59 12.04 9.76 0.72
CA THR A 59 12.87 10.95 0.39
C THR A 59 12.21 11.78 -0.71
N GLN A 60 11.64 11.13 -1.73
CA GLN A 60 10.94 11.82 -2.81
C GLN A 60 9.66 12.49 -2.33
N GLU A 61 8.84 11.77 -1.55
CA GLU A 61 7.60 12.30 -0.98
C GLU A 61 7.87 13.48 -0.05
N PHE A 62 8.91 13.40 0.79
CA PHE A 62 9.31 14.51 1.65
C PHE A 62 9.69 15.76 0.84
N LYS A 63 10.50 15.62 -0.22
CA LYS A 63 10.87 16.74 -1.10
C LYS A 63 9.64 17.35 -1.77
N ARG A 64 8.71 16.52 -2.24
CA ARG A 64 7.47 16.96 -2.87
C ARG A 64 6.58 17.72 -1.89
N ALA A 65 6.39 17.19 -0.69
CA ALA A 65 5.62 17.83 0.37
C ALA A 65 6.23 19.18 0.78
N ARG A 66 7.55 19.23 0.98
CA ARG A 66 8.29 20.47 1.27
C ARG A 66 8.09 21.54 0.20
N ALA A 67 8.24 21.16 -1.07
CA ALA A 67 8.04 22.08 -2.20
C ALA A 67 6.59 22.59 -2.29
N ASN A 68 5.61 21.72 -2.06
CA ASN A 68 4.19 22.08 -2.06
C ASN A 68 3.86 23.07 -0.93
N ILE A 69 4.30 22.78 0.30
CA ILE A 69 4.12 23.68 1.45
C ILE A 69 4.75 25.04 1.19
N LYS A 70 5.98 25.06 0.64
CA LYS A 70 6.66 26.31 0.28
C LYS A 70 5.85 27.13 -0.73
N SER A 71 5.36 26.49 -1.79
CA SER A 71 4.56 27.15 -2.82
C SER A 71 3.22 27.67 -2.28
N LEU A 72 2.54 26.90 -1.43
CA LEU A 72 1.31 27.32 -0.75
C LEU A 72 1.54 28.54 0.15
N ARG A 73 2.69 28.59 0.84
CA ARG A 73 3.06 29.72 1.68
C ARG A 73 3.34 30.97 0.85
N GLU A 74 4.15 30.86 -0.20
CA GLU A 74 4.42 31.96 -1.13
C GLU A 74 3.09 32.51 -1.69
N HIS A 75 2.15 31.62 -2.05
CA HIS A 75 0.83 32.02 -2.51
C HIS A 75 0.00 32.72 -1.43
N ALA A 76 0.04 32.25 -0.18
CA ALA A 76 -0.65 32.88 0.95
C ALA A 76 -0.06 34.27 1.29
N GLU A 77 1.26 34.43 1.21
CA GLU A 77 1.94 35.71 1.43
C GLU A 77 1.55 36.72 0.34
N LEU A 78 1.52 36.30 -0.94
CA LEU A 78 1.07 37.13 -2.05
C LEU A 78 -0.40 37.56 -1.90
N LEU A 79 -1.30 36.63 -1.57
CA LEU A 79 -2.72 36.95 -1.34
C LEU A 79 -2.92 37.88 -0.14
N THR A 80 -2.13 37.71 0.92
CA THR A 80 -2.18 38.60 2.09
C THR A 80 -1.74 40.02 1.72
N SER A 81 -0.69 40.15 0.90
CA SER A 81 -0.23 41.45 0.38
C SER A 81 -1.33 42.12 -0.44
N VAL A 82 -1.91 41.40 -1.40
CA VAL A 82 -2.99 41.92 -2.26
C VAL A 82 -4.22 42.28 -1.44
N HIS A 83 -4.60 41.45 -0.45
CA HIS A 83 -5.72 41.75 0.43
C HIS A 83 -5.47 43.02 1.25
N ASN A 84 -4.27 43.19 1.79
CA ASN A 84 -3.90 44.39 2.52
C ASN A 84 -3.98 45.63 1.62
N ASP A 85 -3.43 45.57 0.41
CA ASP A 85 -3.48 46.68 -0.56
C ASP A 85 -4.93 47.05 -0.93
N ILE A 86 -5.75 46.06 -1.30
CA ILE A 86 -7.19 46.28 -1.61
C ILE A 86 -7.91 46.87 -0.39
N SER A 87 -7.66 46.34 0.80
CA SER A 87 -8.30 46.83 2.03
C SER A 87 -7.89 48.27 2.35
N ASN A 88 -6.63 48.63 2.09
CA ASN A 88 -6.11 49.99 2.29
C ASN A 88 -6.72 50.95 1.28
N GLU A 89 -6.84 50.55 0.02
CA GLU A 89 -7.45 51.33 -1.06
C GLU A 89 -8.97 51.51 -0.83
N TYR A 90 -9.66 50.47 -0.34
CA TYR A 90 -11.07 50.54 0.05
C TYR A 90 -11.29 51.47 1.26
N LYS A 91 -10.42 51.39 2.27
CA LYS A 91 -10.46 52.28 3.45
C LYS A 91 -10.18 53.73 3.07
N ALA A 92 -9.24 53.97 2.14
CA ALA A 92 -8.94 55.30 1.63
C ALA A 92 -10.08 55.88 0.77
N SER A 93 -10.85 55.01 0.08
CA SER A 93 -11.93 55.42 -0.82
C SER A 93 -13.31 55.57 -0.16
N GLY A 94 -13.44 55.29 1.15
CA GLY A 94 -14.66 55.57 1.93
C GLY A 94 -15.95 54.84 1.49
N SER A 95 -15.86 53.86 0.59
CA SER A 95 -17.03 53.20 -0.01
C SER A 95 -17.33 51.87 0.67
N SER A 96 -18.03 51.90 1.80
CA SER A 96 -18.61 50.71 2.43
C SER A 96 -19.96 50.35 1.80
N SER A 97 -19.98 49.95 0.52
CA SER A 97 -21.21 49.42 -0.10
C SER A 97 -21.32 47.90 0.13
N PRO A 98 -22.51 47.33 0.44
CA PRO A 98 -22.72 45.87 0.62
C PRO A 98 -22.74 45.04 -0.68
N SER A 99 -22.75 45.70 -1.84
CA SER A 99 -22.87 45.04 -3.14
C SER A 99 -21.71 44.10 -3.54
N PRO A 100 -20.42 44.41 -3.26
CA PRO A 100 -19.31 43.55 -3.67
C PRO A 100 -19.24 42.26 -2.84
N SER A 101 -19.69 42.26 -1.58
CA SER A 101 -19.79 41.03 -0.79
C SER A 101 -20.84 40.07 -1.34
N LEU A 102 -21.99 40.58 -1.79
CA LEU A 102 -23.05 39.75 -2.39
C LEU A 102 -22.65 39.18 -3.75
N LEU A 103 -21.93 39.96 -4.57
CA LEU A 103 -21.38 39.45 -5.84
C LEU A 103 -20.34 38.35 -5.61
N ARG A 104 -19.48 38.50 -4.59
CA ARG A 104 -18.52 37.47 -4.18
C ARG A 104 -19.22 36.21 -3.68
N GLU A 105 -20.27 36.35 -2.88
CA GLU A 105 -21.08 35.22 -2.41
C GLU A 105 -21.72 34.48 -3.60
N ARG A 106 -22.29 35.20 -4.56
CA ARG A 106 -22.86 34.59 -5.78
C ARG A 106 -21.79 33.84 -6.60
N ALA A 107 -20.60 34.39 -6.72
CA ALA A 107 -19.48 33.72 -7.39
C ALA A 107 -19.05 32.44 -6.65
N ALA A 108 -19.00 32.48 -5.32
CA ALA A 108 -18.71 31.30 -4.50
C ALA A 108 -19.79 30.21 -4.64
N ILE A 109 -21.07 30.59 -4.63
CA ILE A 109 -22.19 29.65 -4.83
C ILE A 109 -22.08 28.98 -6.21
N HIS A 110 -21.81 29.75 -7.26
CA HIS A 110 -21.66 29.20 -8.61
C HIS A 110 -20.49 28.21 -8.70
N ASN A 111 -19.35 28.55 -8.08
CA ASN A 111 -18.19 27.65 -8.03
C ASN A 111 -18.49 26.36 -7.24
N ASN A 112 -19.21 26.47 -6.12
CA ASN A 112 -19.63 25.30 -5.33
C ASN A 112 -20.58 24.40 -6.13
N ILE A 113 -21.50 24.97 -6.92
CA ILE A 113 -22.39 24.20 -7.79
C ILE A 113 -21.59 23.41 -8.83
N THR A 114 -20.59 24.02 -9.46
CA THR A 114 -19.74 23.30 -10.43
C THR A 114 -18.92 22.19 -9.77
N GLN A 115 -18.47 22.38 -8.52
CA GLN A 115 -17.77 21.34 -7.76
C GLN A 115 -18.71 20.19 -7.36
N ILE A 116 -19.98 20.48 -7.02
CA ILE A 116 -20.97 19.46 -6.71
C ILE A 116 -21.24 18.56 -7.92
N ASP A 117 -21.31 19.13 -9.13
CA ASP A 117 -21.48 18.34 -10.35
C ASP A 117 -20.32 17.35 -10.56
N GLU A 118 -19.08 17.77 -10.30
CA GLU A 118 -17.92 16.87 -10.34
C GLU A 118 -18.03 15.72 -9.33
N VAL A 119 -18.46 16.02 -8.10
CA VAL A 119 -18.68 15.01 -7.06
C VAL A 119 -19.79 14.03 -7.46
N ILE A 120 -20.86 14.51 -8.11
CA ILE A 120 -21.94 13.65 -8.62
C ILE A 120 -21.40 12.69 -9.68
N ILE A 121 -20.60 13.19 -10.64
CA ILE A 121 -19.99 12.37 -11.69
C ILE A 121 -19.06 11.33 -11.07
N GLN A 122 -18.24 11.71 -10.10
CA GLN A 122 -17.34 10.80 -9.39
C GLN A 122 -18.12 9.73 -8.60
N ALA A 123 -19.22 10.10 -7.95
CA ALA A 123 -20.07 9.17 -7.23
C ALA A 123 -20.74 8.16 -8.19
N GLN A 124 -21.20 8.61 -9.36
CA GLN A 124 -21.77 7.73 -10.39
C GLN A 124 -20.72 6.76 -10.95
N SER A 125 -19.50 7.24 -11.24
CA SER A 125 -18.37 6.40 -11.66
C SER A 125 -18.03 5.35 -10.61
N THR A 126 -17.97 5.76 -9.33
CA THR A 126 -17.72 4.86 -8.20
C THR A 126 -18.81 3.81 -8.06
N LYS A 127 -20.09 4.19 -8.19
CA LYS A 127 -21.22 3.25 -8.21
C LYS A 127 -21.10 2.24 -9.36
N GLY A 128 -20.70 2.69 -10.54
CA GLY A 128 -20.43 1.82 -11.70
C GLY A 128 -19.32 0.82 -11.41
N ALA A 129 -18.19 1.27 -10.85
CA ALA A 129 -17.07 0.43 -10.47
C ALA A 129 -17.45 -0.62 -9.41
N LEU A 130 -18.22 -0.24 -8.38
CA LEU A 130 -18.72 -1.15 -7.36
C LEU A 130 -19.68 -2.20 -7.94
N SER A 131 -20.53 -1.82 -8.90
CA SER A 131 -21.41 -2.76 -9.61
C SER A 131 -20.58 -3.80 -10.39
N THR A 132 -19.56 -3.36 -11.14
CA THR A 132 -18.65 -4.27 -11.84
C THR A 132 -17.88 -5.17 -10.87
N GLN A 133 -17.40 -4.64 -9.75
CA GLN A 133 -16.76 -5.43 -8.69
C GLN A 133 -17.67 -6.52 -8.13
N ARG A 134 -18.95 -6.20 -7.89
CA ARG A 134 -19.94 -7.18 -7.45
C ARG A 134 -20.09 -8.32 -8.47
N SER A 135 -20.19 -8.00 -9.76
CA SER A 135 -20.27 -9.01 -10.82
C SER A 135 -19.02 -9.90 -10.87
N MET A 136 -17.83 -9.32 -10.70
CA MET A 136 -16.57 -10.08 -10.61
C MET A 136 -16.56 -11.02 -9.41
N PHE A 137 -17.05 -10.58 -8.23
CA PHE A 137 -17.13 -11.46 -7.06
C PHE A 137 -18.08 -12.64 -7.27
N ILE A 138 -19.22 -12.42 -7.92
CA ILE A 138 -20.14 -13.50 -8.28
C ILE A 138 -19.47 -14.49 -9.24
N GLU A 139 -18.69 -14.00 -10.22
CA GLU A 139 -17.93 -14.87 -11.12
C GLU A 139 -16.84 -15.66 -10.38
N ILE A 140 -16.11 -15.02 -9.47
CA ILE A 140 -15.10 -15.67 -8.63
C ILE A 140 -15.74 -16.75 -7.75
N GLU A 141 -16.88 -16.46 -7.12
CA GLU A 141 -17.63 -17.44 -6.33
C GLU A 141 -18.01 -18.66 -7.19
N GLY A 142 -18.47 -18.43 -8.42
CA GLY A 142 -18.73 -19.49 -9.40
C GLY A 142 -17.50 -20.34 -9.73
N LYS A 143 -16.34 -19.70 -9.97
CA LYS A 143 -15.07 -20.39 -10.24
C LYS A 143 -14.58 -21.18 -9.02
N VAL A 144 -14.68 -20.61 -7.82
CA VAL A 144 -14.30 -21.27 -6.57
C VAL A 144 -15.20 -22.49 -6.31
N LYS A 145 -16.51 -22.37 -6.56
CA LYS A 145 -17.43 -23.50 -6.47
C LYS A 145 -17.06 -24.61 -7.46
N HIS A 146 -16.75 -24.25 -8.71
CA HIS A 146 -16.29 -25.22 -9.70
C HIS A 146 -14.97 -25.90 -9.28
N LEU A 147 -14.03 -25.18 -8.65
CA LEU A 147 -12.82 -25.78 -8.07
C LEU A 147 -13.13 -26.70 -6.87
N SER A 148 -14.09 -26.30 -6.02
CA SER A 148 -14.58 -27.11 -4.90
C SER A 148 -15.10 -28.46 -5.36
N ASP A 149 -15.85 -28.50 -6.46
CA ASP A 149 -16.39 -29.74 -7.03
C ASP A 149 -15.30 -30.67 -7.58
N ARG A 150 -14.12 -30.13 -7.94
CA ARG A 150 -12.96 -30.90 -8.43
C ARG A 150 -12.03 -31.40 -7.32
N PHE A 151 -12.02 -30.75 -6.16
CA PHE A 151 -11.22 -31.19 -5.02
C PHE A 151 -11.44 -32.65 -4.57
N PRO A 152 -12.67 -33.20 -4.49
CA PRO A 152 -12.86 -34.61 -4.12
C PRO A 152 -12.25 -35.58 -5.15
N ILE A 153 -12.23 -35.21 -6.43
CA ILE A 153 -11.60 -36.01 -7.49
C ILE A 153 -10.08 -36.07 -7.27
N ILE A 154 -9.45 -34.93 -6.97
CA ILE A 154 -8.01 -34.86 -6.66
C ILE A 154 -7.69 -35.73 -5.43
N ARG A 155 -8.51 -35.65 -4.37
CA ARG A 155 -8.35 -36.47 -3.16
C ARG A 155 -8.50 -37.97 -3.47
N SER A 156 -9.43 -38.33 -4.35
CA SER A 156 -9.62 -39.72 -4.80
C SER A 156 -8.41 -40.25 -5.56
N ILE A 157 -7.87 -39.47 -6.51
CA ILE A 157 -6.66 -39.83 -7.27
C ILE A 157 -5.45 -39.96 -6.35
N LEU A 158 -5.26 -39.01 -5.43
CA LEU A 158 -4.17 -39.07 -4.44
C LEU A 158 -4.28 -40.31 -3.54
N GLY A 159 -5.50 -40.68 -3.13
CA GLY A 159 -5.79 -41.90 -2.40
C GLY A 159 -5.45 -43.17 -3.20
N ALA A 160 -5.83 -43.21 -4.48
CA ALA A 160 -5.52 -44.32 -5.37
C ALA A 160 -4.00 -44.50 -5.58
N ILE A 161 -3.26 -43.40 -5.74
CA ILE A 161 -1.79 -43.40 -5.85
C ILE A 161 -1.16 -43.95 -4.57
N LYS A 162 -1.59 -43.45 -3.40
CA LYS A 162 -1.06 -43.92 -2.10
C LYS A 162 -1.34 -45.42 -1.90
N ARG A 163 -2.53 -45.90 -2.30
CA ARG A 163 -2.92 -47.31 -2.20
C ARG A 163 -2.11 -48.23 -3.12
N LYS A 164 -1.77 -47.77 -4.32
CA LYS A 164 -0.87 -48.51 -5.23
C LYS A 164 0.53 -48.63 -4.63
N ARG A 165 1.08 -47.52 -4.14
CA ARG A 165 2.40 -47.49 -3.48
C ARG A 165 2.47 -48.38 -2.24
N SER A 166 1.42 -48.41 -1.41
CA SER A 166 1.38 -49.30 -0.23
C SER A 166 1.34 -50.77 -0.62
N ARG A 167 0.63 -51.13 -1.69
CA ARG A 167 0.57 -52.52 -2.16
C ARG A 167 1.93 -52.99 -2.68
N ASP A 168 2.62 -52.17 -3.46
CA ASP A 168 3.94 -52.52 -4.00
C ASP A 168 4.97 -52.71 -2.87
N THR A 169 4.90 -51.86 -1.82
CA THR A 169 5.75 -51.98 -0.62
C THR A 169 5.44 -53.26 0.17
N LEU A 170 4.17 -53.63 0.31
CA LEU A 170 3.73 -54.83 1.03
C LEU A 170 4.19 -56.11 0.31
N ILE A 171 4.03 -56.16 -1.02
CA ILE A 171 4.51 -57.28 -1.84
C ILE A 171 6.03 -57.45 -1.69
N LEU A 172 6.81 -56.36 -1.79
CA LEU A 172 8.25 -56.41 -1.63
C LEU A 172 8.67 -56.93 -0.25
N ALA A 173 8.05 -56.43 0.83
CA ALA A 173 8.33 -56.86 2.19
C ALA A 173 8.03 -58.35 2.40
N ALA A 174 6.93 -58.86 1.82
CA ALA A 174 6.57 -60.28 1.91
C ALA A 174 7.59 -61.19 1.20
N VAL A 175 8.10 -60.78 0.04
CA VAL A 175 9.14 -61.54 -0.70
C VAL A 175 10.44 -61.60 0.09
N ILE A 176 10.87 -60.47 0.66
CA ILE A 176 12.08 -60.42 1.50
C ILE A 176 11.91 -61.31 2.74
N ALA A 177 10.78 -61.22 3.44
CA ALA A 177 10.50 -62.06 4.61
C ALA A 177 10.49 -63.56 4.28
N SER A 178 9.89 -63.95 3.15
CA SER A 178 9.90 -65.33 2.65
C SER A 178 11.32 -65.82 2.39
N CYS A 179 12.15 -65.01 1.71
CA CYS A 179 13.53 -65.37 1.40
C CYS A 179 14.38 -65.56 2.67
N ILE A 180 14.24 -64.65 3.65
CA ILE A 180 14.92 -64.77 4.95
C ILE A 180 14.48 -66.04 5.69
N LEU A 181 13.17 -66.35 5.71
CA LEU A 181 12.63 -67.53 6.38
C LEU A 181 13.19 -68.83 5.77
N PHE A 182 13.23 -68.91 4.43
CA PHE A 182 13.84 -70.06 3.73
C PHE A 182 15.32 -70.24 4.07
N LEU A 183 16.10 -69.15 4.17
CA LEU A 183 17.51 -69.22 4.56
C LEU A 183 17.70 -69.71 6.00
N VAL A 184 16.87 -69.22 6.95
CA VAL A 184 16.93 -69.66 8.36
C VAL A 184 16.57 -71.14 8.48
N ILE A 185 15.54 -71.59 7.77
CA ILE A 185 15.15 -73.02 7.73
C ILE A 185 16.30 -73.85 7.16
N TYR A 186 16.86 -73.45 6.01
CA TYR A 186 18.00 -74.16 5.41
C TYR A 186 19.18 -74.28 6.37
N TRP A 187 19.49 -73.20 7.11
CA TRP A 187 20.58 -73.19 8.08
C TRP A 187 20.31 -74.07 9.31
N LEU A 188 19.05 -74.17 9.77
CA LEU A 188 18.66 -75.03 10.90
C LEU A 188 18.62 -76.52 10.53
N PHE A 189 18.33 -76.85 9.27
CA PHE A 189 18.28 -78.24 8.80
C PHE A 189 19.62 -78.74 8.21
N LYS A 190 20.63 -77.88 8.11
CA LYS A 190 21.98 -78.18 7.62
C LYS A 190 22.90 -78.59 8.76
#